data_AF-H8K8C6-F1
#
_entry.id   AF-H8K8C6-F1
#
_cell.length_a   1.000
_cell.length_b   1.000
_cell.length_c   1.000
_cell.angle_alpha   90.00
_cell.angle_beta   90.00
_cell.angle_gamma   90.00
#
_symmetry.space_group_name_H-M   'P 1'
#
loop_
_entity.id
_entity.type
_entity.pdbx_description
1 polymer ?
#
loop_
_entity_poly.entity_id
_entity_poly.type
_entity_poly.pdbx_seq_one_letter_code
_entity_poly.pdbx_strand_id
1 'polypeptide(L)' 'MYTFFDLFDEASYHDRKLIDNQYLEKRNYLRSKMQKHNFKACQIEWWLYT' A
#
# COMPACT_ATOMS: atom_id res chain seq x y z
N MET A 1 2.29 0.24 6.75
CA MET A 1 2.74 1.30 5.83
C MET A 1 4.25 1.38 5.72
N TYR A 2 5.02 1.36 6.82
CA TYR A 2 6.49 1.27 6.87
C TYR A 2 7.25 2.44 6.21
N THR A 3 7.00 2.71 4.94
CA THR A 3 7.61 3.81 4.18
C THR A 3 6.86 5.12 4.38
N PHE A 4 7.56 6.22 4.16
CA PHE A 4 6.95 7.55 4.02
C PHE A 4 6.09 7.62 2.75
N PHE A 5 5.15 8.57 2.75
CA PHE A 5 4.48 9.02 1.54
C PHE A 5 5.51 9.61 0.56
N ASP A 6 5.35 9.37 -0.74
CA ASP A 6 6.24 9.83 -1.81
C ASP A 6 7.72 9.44 -1.64
N LEU A 7 7.97 8.21 -1.14
CA LEU A 7 9.34 7.68 -1.05
C LEU A 7 9.94 7.27 -2.40
N PHE A 8 9.11 6.93 -3.40
CA PHE A 8 9.53 6.45 -4.73
C PHE A 8 10.53 5.27 -4.71
N ASP A 9 10.33 4.34 -3.77
CA ASP A 9 11.15 3.13 -3.59
C ASP A 9 10.29 1.86 -3.66
N GLU A 10 10.89 0.72 -4.06
CA GLU A 10 10.22 -0.58 -4.10
C GLU A 10 9.61 -1.01 -2.77
N ALA A 11 10.15 -0.53 -1.65
CA ALA A 11 9.57 -0.72 -0.33
C ALA A 11 8.13 -0.16 -0.25
N SER A 12 7.71 0.72 -1.16
CA SER A 12 6.36 1.32 -1.22
C SER A 12 5.31 0.45 -1.90
N TYR A 13 5.71 -0.64 -2.57
CA TYR A 13 4.80 -1.49 -3.35
C TYR A 13 3.86 -2.27 -2.43
N HIS A 14 2.62 -2.53 -2.86
CA HIS A 14 1.61 -3.13 -1.98
C HIS A 14 2.00 -4.49 -1.38
N ASP A 15 2.55 -5.39 -2.20
CA ASP A 15 2.73 -6.81 -1.84
C ASP A 15 4.22 -7.21 -1.75
N ARG A 16 5.12 -6.25 -1.46
CA ARG A 16 6.57 -6.50 -1.44
C ARG A 16 7.06 -7.04 -0.09
N LYS A 17 7.81 -8.14 -0.12
CA LYS A 17 8.42 -8.81 1.07
C LYS A 17 9.64 -8.07 1.66
N LEU A 18 9.83 -6.79 1.33
CA LEU A 18 10.91 -5.95 1.88
C LEU A 18 10.56 -5.38 3.26
N ILE A 19 9.32 -5.58 3.73
CA ILE A 19 8.82 -5.03 4.99
C ILE A 19 8.12 -6.13 5.79
N ASP A 20 8.09 -5.98 7.13
CA ASP A 20 7.42 -6.94 8.00
C ASP A 20 5.93 -7.09 7.69
N ASN A 21 5.41 -8.29 7.94
CA ASN A 21 4.00 -8.64 7.73
C ASN A 21 3.02 -7.67 8.40
N GLN A 22 3.34 -7.15 9.59
CA GLN A 22 2.51 -6.15 10.28
C GLN A 22 2.24 -4.89 9.44
N TYR A 23 3.16 -4.51 8.55
CA TYR A 23 3.00 -3.36 7.68
C TYR A 23 2.22 -3.69 6.41
N LEU A 24 2.34 -4.93 5.93
CA LEU A 24 1.52 -5.47 4.84
C LEU A 24 0.06 -5.58 5.25
N GLU A 25 -0.23 -6.02 6.48
CA GLU A 25 -1.59 -6.06 7.03
C GLU A 25 -2.23 -4.67 7.05
N LYS A 26 -1.48 -3.63 7.47
CA LYS A 26 -1.94 -2.23 7.42
C LYS A 26 -2.20 -1.76 5.98
N ARG A 27 -1.34 -2.14 5.03
CA ARG A 27 -1.53 -1.84 3.58
C ARG A 27 -2.78 -2.51 3.03
N ASN A 28 -2.99 -3.77 3.36
CA ASN A 28 -4.16 -4.54 2.99
C ASN A 28 -5.44 -3.96 3.59
N TYR A 29 -5.39 -3.50 4.85
CA TYR A 29 -6.51 -2.82 5.47
C TYR A 29 -6.91 -1.56 4.69
N LEU A 30 -5.96 -0.65 4.40
CA LEU A 30 -6.25 0.55 3.59
C LEU A 30 -6.81 0.16 2.21
N ARG A 31 -6.13 -0.75 1.50
CA ARG A 31 -6.54 -1.22 0.17
C ARG A 31 -7.98 -1.74 0.18
N SER A 32 -8.33 -2.54 1.18
CA SER A 32 -9.69 -3.09 1.32
C SER A 32 -10.75 -2.01 1.55
N LYS A 33 -10.43 -0.97 2.33
CA LYS A 33 -11.35 0.17 2.55
C LYS A 33 -11.54 0.99 1.30
N MET A 34 -10.45 1.31 0.59
CA MET A 34 -10.51 2.08 -0.64
C MET A 34 -11.30 1.34 -1.73
N GLN A 35 -11.03 0.04 -1.92
CA GLN A 35 -11.77 -0.78 -2.89
C GLN A 35 -13.26 -0.89 -2.59
N LYS A 36 -13.65 -0.94 -1.31
CA LYS A 36 -15.08 -0.89 -0.90
C LYS A 36 -15.78 0.39 -1.38
N HIS A 37 -15.03 1.48 -1.57
CA HIS A 37 -15.52 2.76 -2.04
C HIS A 37 -15.20 3.02 -3.53
N ASN A 38 -14.99 1.96 -4.31
CA ASN A 38 -14.73 1.98 -5.76
C ASN A 38 -13.41 2.64 -6.21
N PHE A 39 -12.47 2.83 -5.29
CA PHE A 39 -11.13 3.27 -5.63
C PHE A 39 -10.25 2.10 -6.12
N LYS A 40 -9.43 2.36 -7.13
CA LYS A 40 -8.46 1.42 -7.71
C LYS A 40 -7.07 1.67 -7.16
N ALA A 41 -6.47 0.64 -6.55
CA ALA A 41 -5.15 0.72 -5.96
C ALA A 41 -4.03 0.76 -7.02
N CYS A 42 -3.04 1.62 -6.82
CA CYS A 42 -1.78 1.59 -7.54
C CYS A 42 -0.83 0.55 -6.92
N GLN A 43 -0.34 -0.42 -7.69
CA GLN A 43 0.48 -1.52 -7.13
C GLN A 43 1.84 -1.08 -6.57
N ILE A 44 2.38 0.03 -7.07
CA ILE A 44 3.73 0.50 -6.75
C ILE A 44 3.76 1.55 -5.62
N GLU A 45 2.63 2.16 -5.28
CA GLU A 45 2.54 3.20 -4.27
C GLU A 45 1.35 2.91 -3.36
N TRP A 46 1.59 2.36 -2.16
CA TRP A 46 0.51 1.87 -1.28
C TRP A 46 -0.53 2.93 -0.90
N TRP A 47 -0.18 4.22 -1.03
CA TRP A 47 -1.01 5.38 -0.74
C TRP A 47 -1.84 5.86 -1.93
N LEU A 48 -1.48 5.48 -3.16
CA LEU A 48 -2.10 6.01 -4.36
C LEU A 48 -3.32 5.18 -4.79
N TYR A 49 -4.43 5.87 -4.96
CA TYR A 49 -5.69 5.32 -5.44
C TYR A 49 -6.33 6.25 -6.48
N THR A 50 -7.00 5.67 -7.48
CA THR A 50 -7.74 6.38 -8.55
C THR A 50 -9.21 6.01 -8.58
#